data_AF-A0A9P7RNK8-F1
#
_entry.id   AF-A0A9P7RNK8-F1
#
_cell.length_a   1.000
_cell.length_b   1.000
_cell.length_c   1.000
_cell.angle_alpha   90.00
_cell.angle_beta   90.00
_cell.angle_gamma   90.00
#
_symmetry.space_group_name_H-M   'P 1'
#
loop_
_entity.id
_entity.type
_entity.pdbx_description
1 polymer ?
#
loop_
_entity_poly.entity_id
_entity_poly.type
_entity_poly.pdbx_seq_one_letter_code
_entity_poly.pdbx_strand_id
1 'polypeptide(L)'
;MFETIPFDTSIIKPVDGDLCDLLGSMSLASGYKKEEFIDATPRLHQPTLDVRDEVMSDDSLSDTTSEYSNQSKPPTQSRNDKSTNETYGCTYLKVLQEQIAIEGYPTTGGDYLEAIFTHRELFTSYRGSHQDCARAFSDIAFSLERRAWRADRDADSEAVAAFRHEAWMIAAWIDKHHNEIRQAHDVLPLRSAPSIVCFMPL
;
A
#
# COMPACT_ATOMS: atom_id res chain seq x y z
N MET A 1 -0.35 -25.28 -28.09
CA MET A 1 -0.72 -24.14 -28.95
C MET A 1 -1.09 -23.00 -28.02
N PHE A 2 -0.21 -22.02 -27.86
CA PHE A 2 -0.51 -20.81 -27.09
C PHE A 2 -1.01 -19.77 -28.09
N GLU A 3 -2.27 -19.39 -27.96
CA GLU A 3 -2.86 -18.30 -28.75
C GLU A 3 -2.28 -16.96 -28.27
N THR A 4 -1.58 -16.28 -29.16
CA THR A 4 -1.10 -14.92 -29.00
C THR A 4 -2.28 -13.96 -29.05
N ILE A 5 -2.62 -13.35 -27.93
CA ILE A 5 -3.61 -12.26 -27.84
C ILE A 5 -2.96 -10.99 -28.41
N PRO A 6 -3.56 -10.32 -29.41
CA PRO A 6 -3.05 -9.07 -29.94
C PRO A 6 -3.21 -7.96 -28.89
N PHE A 7 -2.09 -7.39 -28.43
CA PHE A 7 -2.09 -6.16 -27.64
C PHE A 7 -2.46 -4.98 -28.54
N ASP A 8 -3.61 -4.38 -28.28
CA ASP A 8 -4.06 -3.17 -28.96
C ASP A 8 -3.33 -1.95 -28.36
N THR A 9 -2.33 -1.44 -29.07
CA THR A 9 -1.51 -0.28 -28.69
C THR A 9 -2.17 1.07 -29.02
N SER A 10 -3.44 1.10 -29.40
CA SER A 10 -4.10 2.32 -29.89
C SER A 10 -4.54 3.32 -28.80
N ILE A 11 -4.32 3.03 -27.51
CA ILE A 11 -4.71 3.91 -26.39
C ILE A 11 -3.47 4.47 -25.65
N ILE A 12 -2.51 4.99 -26.41
CA ILE A 12 -1.49 5.89 -25.85
C ILE A 12 -1.78 7.28 -26.42
N LYS A 13 -2.61 8.05 -25.70
CA LYS A 13 -2.72 9.48 -25.99
C LYS A 13 -1.39 10.13 -25.61
N PRO A 14 -0.76 10.93 -26.49
CA PRO A 14 0.51 11.58 -26.18
C PRO A 14 0.32 12.54 -25.00
N VAL A 15 0.93 12.21 -23.86
CA VAL A 15 1.01 13.04 -22.64
C VAL A 15 2.19 14.01 -22.79
N ASP A 16 2.28 14.70 -23.93
CA ASP A 16 3.41 15.62 -24.19
C ASP A 16 3.01 17.11 -24.09
N GLY A 17 1.73 17.42 -23.92
CA GLY A 17 1.23 18.81 -23.88
C GLY A 17 1.30 19.48 -22.51
N ASP A 18 0.92 18.78 -21.43
CA ASP A 18 0.67 19.43 -20.13
C ASP A 18 1.89 19.45 -19.20
N LEU A 19 2.99 18.78 -19.56
CA LEU A 19 4.20 18.73 -18.72
C LEU A 19 4.97 20.06 -18.72
N CYS A 20 5.00 20.77 -19.85
CA CYS A 20 5.66 22.06 -19.96
C CYS A 20 4.95 23.15 -19.14
N ASP A 21 3.61 23.14 -19.09
CA ASP A 21 2.83 24.09 -18.31
C ASP A 21 2.92 23.80 -16.80
N LEU A 22 2.96 22.51 -16.41
CA LEU A 22 3.16 22.12 -15.01
C LEU A 22 4.54 22.53 -14.50
N LEU A 23 5.61 22.30 -15.28
CA LEU A 23 6.97 22.71 -14.92
C LEU A 23 7.13 24.24 -14.92
N GLY A 24 6.43 24.95 -15.79
CA GLY A 24 6.38 26.42 -15.78
C GLY A 24 5.78 26.99 -14.49
N SER A 25 4.79 26.33 -13.91
CA SER A 25 4.14 26.75 -12.66
C SER A 25 5.02 26.53 -11.41
N MET A 26 6.00 25.62 -11.47
CA MET A 26 6.95 25.36 -10.39
C MET A 26 8.25 26.18 -10.49
N SER A 27 8.30 27.15 -11.42
CA SER A 27 9.37 28.14 -11.43
C SER A 27 9.23 29.04 -10.20
N LEU A 28 9.87 28.61 -9.10
CA LEU A 28 10.15 29.43 -7.95
C LEU A 28 11.03 30.57 -8.47
N ALA A 29 10.41 31.69 -8.83
CA ALA A 29 11.07 32.96 -8.98
C ALA A 29 11.73 33.26 -7.63
N SER A 30 12.96 32.76 -7.47
CA SER A 30 13.80 32.98 -6.32
C SER A 30 14.15 34.46 -6.34
N GLY A 31 13.26 35.25 -5.73
CA GLY A 31 13.55 36.58 -5.28
C GLY A 31 14.59 36.46 -4.18
N TYR A 32 15.85 36.28 -4.55
CA TYR A 32 16.99 36.46 -3.68
C TYR A 32 16.99 37.93 -3.22
N LYS A 33 16.24 38.21 -2.16
CA LYS A 33 16.48 39.39 -1.35
C LYS A 33 17.79 39.13 -0.64
N LYS A 34 18.82 39.82 -1.11
CA LYS A 34 20.12 39.95 -0.47
C LYS A 34 19.90 40.68 0.86
N GLU A 35 19.55 39.93 1.91
CA GLU A 35 19.59 40.47 3.26
C GLU A 35 21.04 40.55 3.71
N GLU A 36 21.42 41.74 4.15
CA GLU A 36 22.75 42.05 4.65
C GLU A 36 23.08 41.21 5.88
N PHE A 37 24.29 40.70 5.84
CA PHE A 37 24.94 39.90 6.85
C PHE A 37 25.12 40.72 8.12
N ILE A 38 24.24 40.53 9.12
CA ILE A 38 24.52 40.97 10.49
C ILE A 38 25.17 39.79 11.21
N ASP A 39 26.45 39.98 11.53
CA ASP A 39 27.28 39.12 12.36
C ASP A 39 26.65 38.96 13.75
N ALA A 40 25.92 37.85 13.95
CA ALA A 40 25.40 37.44 15.23
C ALA A 40 26.03 36.10 15.60
N THR A 41 27.06 36.20 16.42
CA THR A 41 27.74 35.09 17.10
C THR A 41 26.70 34.15 17.73
N PRO A 42 26.62 32.86 17.33
CA PRO A 42 25.71 31.93 17.99
C PRO A 42 26.28 31.57 19.36
N ARG A 43 25.69 32.16 20.41
CA ARG A 43 25.88 31.68 21.78
C ARG A 43 25.29 30.28 21.87
N LEU A 44 26.16 29.29 22.07
CA LEU A 44 25.85 27.95 22.57
C LEU A 44 24.93 28.06 23.79
N HIS A 45 23.63 27.85 23.59
CA HIS A 45 22.74 27.42 24.65
C HIS A 45 22.68 25.90 24.58
N GLN A 46 23.46 25.26 25.46
CA GLN A 46 23.20 23.87 25.84
C GLN A 46 21.80 23.80 26.46
N PRO A 47 20.89 22.99 25.92
CA PRO A 47 19.70 22.61 26.67
C PRO A 47 20.15 21.69 27.80
N THR A 48 20.10 22.18 29.03
CA THR A 48 20.13 21.33 30.24
C THR A 48 18.82 20.54 30.26
N LEU A 49 18.84 19.33 29.69
CA LEU A 49 17.80 18.34 29.91
C LEU A 49 17.97 17.80 31.34
N ASP A 50 17.11 18.28 32.23
CA ASP A 50 16.87 17.73 33.56
C ASP A 50 16.18 16.37 33.39
N VAL A 51 16.98 15.30 33.41
CA VAL A 51 16.50 13.91 33.39
C VAL A 51 15.95 13.59 34.78
N ARG A 52 14.64 13.74 34.94
CA ARG A 52 13.90 13.15 36.05
C ARG A 52 13.50 11.73 35.67
N ASP A 53 14.21 10.76 36.23
CA ASP A 53 13.79 9.36 36.31
C ASP A 53 12.53 9.29 37.17
N GLU A 54 11.35 9.22 36.53
CA GLU A 54 10.12 8.84 37.21
C GLU A 54 9.98 7.32 37.23
N VAL A 55 9.90 6.82 38.47
CA VAL A 55 9.82 5.43 38.89
C VAL A 55 8.57 4.76 38.32
N MET A 56 8.78 3.59 37.71
CA MET A 56 7.72 2.69 37.25
C MET A 56 6.84 2.21 38.41
N SER A 57 5.51 2.38 38.27
CA SER A 57 4.52 1.68 39.09
C SER A 57 4.00 0.47 38.32
N ASP A 58 4.38 -0.70 38.82
CA ASP A 58 3.76 -2.01 38.57
C ASP A 58 2.43 -2.05 39.30
N ASP A 59 1.32 -2.15 38.57
CA ASP A 59 0.04 -2.65 39.10
C ASP A 59 -0.97 -2.85 37.95
N SER A 60 -1.23 -4.11 37.60
CA SER A 60 -2.60 -4.66 37.63
C SER A 60 -2.65 -6.03 36.95
N LEU A 61 -2.68 -7.07 37.80
CA LEU A 61 -3.19 -8.40 37.49
C LEU A 61 -4.69 -8.32 37.22
N SER A 62 -5.10 -8.51 35.96
CA SER A 62 -6.49 -8.80 35.61
C SER A 62 -6.61 -10.27 35.21
N ASP A 63 -6.92 -11.10 36.20
CA ASP A 63 -7.63 -12.37 35.98
C ASP A 63 -9.07 -12.06 35.61
N THR A 64 -9.48 -12.40 34.38
CA THR A 64 -10.91 -12.51 34.06
C THR A 64 -11.12 -13.71 33.16
N THR A 65 -11.38 -14.83 33.82
CA THR A 65 -11.96 -16.03 33.23
C THR A 65 -13.43 -15.74 32.90
N SER A 66 -13.77 -15.63 31.62
CA SER A 66 -15.16 -15.64 31.18
C SER A 66 -15.37 -16.81 30.22
N GLU A 67 -15.85 -17.91 30.79
CA GLU A 67 -16.42 -19.03 30.08
C GLU A 67 -17.84 -18.65 29.61
N TYR A 68 -18.01 -18.44 28.31
CA TYR A 68 -19.34 -18.51 27.68
C TYR A 68 -19.27 -19.40 26.46
N SER A 69 -19.48 -20.68 26.72
CA SER A 69 -19.82 -21.69 25.74
C SER A 69 -21.26 -21.47 25.29
N ASN A 70 -21.50 -21.30 23.99
CA ASN A 70 -22.71 -21.70 23.27
C ASN A 70 -22.62 -21.22 21.81
N GLN A 71 -22.18 -22.08 20.88
CA GLN A 71 -22.60 -21.94 19.49
C GLN A 71 -22.77 -23.29 18.80
N SER A 72 -24.04 -23.54 18.48
CA SER A 72 -24.56 -24.66 17.73
C SER A 72 -23.96 -24.72 16.33
N LYS A 73 -23.47 -25.90 15.96
CA LYS A 73 -22.89 -26.24 14.66
C LYS A 73 -23.93 -26.28 13.53
N PRO A 74 -23.63 -25.69 12.36
CA PRO A 74 -24.05 -26.19 11.06
C PRO A 74 -22.97 -27.09 10.41
N PRO A 75 -23.29 -27.85 9.36
CA PRO A 75 -22.59 -29.09 9.03
C PRO A 75 -21.33 -28.88 8.18
N THR A 76 -20.30 -29.64 8.56
CA THR A 76 -19.28 -30.30 7.72
C THR A 76 -19.14 -29.79 6.28
N GLN A 77 -18.18 -28.90 6.06
CA GLN A 77 -17.41 -28.86 4.82
C GLN A 77 -15.94 -29.17 5.14
N SER A 78 -15.49 -30.30 4.59
CA SER A 78 -14.13 -30.75 4.32
C SER A 78 -12.99 -29.99 5.01
N ARG A 79 -12.52 -30.55 6.14
CA ARG A 79 -11.20 -30.27 6.71
C ARG A 79 -10.11 -30.73 5.73
N ASN A 80 -9.50 -29.77 5.04
CA ASN A 80 -8.08 -29.83 4.77
C ASN A 80 -7.41 -28.88 5.76
N ASP A 81 -7.08 -29.41 6.94
CA ASP A 81 -6.29 -28.75 7.98
C ASP A 81 -4.87 -28.50 7.47
N LYS A 82 -4.71 -27.45 6.67
CA LYS A 82 -3.45 -26.70 6.57
C LYS A 82 -3.87 -25.26 6.81
N SER A 83 -3.62 -24.75 8.01
CA SER A 83 -3.74 -23.34 8.34
C SER A 83 -2.68 -22.57 7.55
N THR A 84 -2.80 -22.54 6.23
CA THR A 84 -2.07 -21.60 5.40
C THR A 84 -2.64 -20.26 5.78
N ASN A 85 -1.89 -19.50 6.59
CA ASN A 85 -2.17 -18.09 6.82
C ASN A 85 -2.55 -17.49 5.46
N GLU A 86 -3.78 -17.00 5.34
CA GLU A 86 -4.28 -16.49 4.07
C GLU A 86 -3.38 -15.33 3.65
N THR A 87 -2.53 -15.57 2.65
CA THR A 87 -1.62 -14.58 2.09
C THR A 87 -2.41 -13.70 1.12
N TYR A 88 -2.45 -12.39 1.36
CA TYR A 88 -3.17 -11.43 0.53
C TYR A 88 -2.25 -10.79 -0.54
N GLY A 89 -2.86 -10.15 -1.54
CA GLY A 89 -2.13 -9.40 -2.57
C GLY A 89 -1.77 -10.19 -3.83
N CYS A 90 -1.02 -9.54 -4.73
CA CYS A 90 -0.55 -10.14 -5.97
C CYS A 90 0.53 -11.20 -5.71
N THR A 91 0.79 -12.07 -6.69
CA THR A 91 1.76 -13.17 -6.57
C THR A 91 3.13 -12.71 -6.08
N TYR A 92 3.57 -11.52 -6.52
CA TYR A 92 4.83 -10.92 -6.07
C TYR A 92 4.83 -10.65 -4.55
N LEU A 93 3.80 -9.99 -4.02
CA LEU A 93 3.70 -9.68 -2.60
C LEU A 93 3.54 -10.94 -1.74
N LYS A 94 2.90 -11.99 -2.28
CA LYS A 94 2.80 -13.29 -1.58
C LYS A 94 4.18 -13.89 -1.34
N VAL A 95 5.04 -13.90 -2.36
CA VAL A 95 6.43 -14.36 -2.24
C VAL A 95 7.21 -13.48 -1.26
N LEU A 96 7.00 -12.16 -1.31
CA LEU A 96 7.64 -11.22 -0.39
C LEU A 96 7.24 -11.47 1.07
N GLN A 97 5.96 -11.73 1.34
CA GLN A 97 5.46 -12.08 2.67
C GLN A 97 6.09 -13.38 3.18
N GLU A 98 6.26 -14.40 2.33
CA GLU A 98 6.96 -15.63 2.69
C GLU A 98 8.43 -15.38 3.06
N GLN A 99 9.13 -14.51 2.32
CA GLN A 99 10.52 -14.14 2.63
C GLN A 99 10.66 -13.43 3.98
N ILE A 100 9.74 -12.52 4.28
CA ILE A 100 9.70 -11.81 5.56
C ILE A 100 9.40 -12.77 6.72
N ALA A 101 8.48 -13.73 6.51
CA ALA A 101 8.12 -14.73 7.50
C ALA A 101 9.30 -15.64 7.89
N ILE A 102 10.23 -15.90 6.97
CA ILE A 102 11.45 -16.71 7.22
C ILE A 102 12.56 -15.86 7.91
N GLU A 103 12.26 -14.61 8.31
CA GLU A 103 13.24 -13.64 8.85
C GLU A 103 14.42 -13.32 7.91
N GLY A 104 14.39 -13.78 6.67
CA GLY A 104 15.47 -13.65 5.71
C GLY A 104 15.43 -12.37 4.89
N TYR A 105 14.40 -11.54 5.04
CA TYR A 105 14.22 -10.35 4.22
C TYR A 105 15.10 -9.17 4.71
N PRO A 106 16.13 -8.77 3.92
CA PRO A 106 16.99 -7.64 4.25
C PRO A 106 16.24 -6.33 4.05
N THR A 107 16.40 -5.41 4.99
CA THR A 107 15.88 -4.04 4.90
C THR A 107 17.00 -3.01 4.74
N THR A 108 18.25 -3.40 5.04
CA THR A 108 19.44 -2.60 4.77
C THR A 108 19.67 -2.46 3.26
N GLY A 109 20.31 -1.36 2.83
CA GLY A 109 20.71 -1.20 1.42
C GLY A 109 19.58 -0.79 0.47
N GLY A 110 18.34 -0.67 0.96
CA GLY A 110 17.20 -0.22 0.15
C GLY A 110 16.49 -1.32 -0.62
N ASP A 111 16.73 -2.60 -0.32
CA ASP A 111 16.07 -3.74 -0.98
C ASP A 111 14.52 -3.67 -0.88
N TYR A 112 14.00 -3.06 0.19
CA TYR A 112 12.57 -2.80 0.34
C TYR A 112 12.03 -1.76 -0.65
N LEU A 113 12.85 -0.80 -1.09
CA LEU A 113 12.49 0.18 -2.12
C LEU A 113 12.42 -0.49 -3.50
N GLU A 114 13.35 -1.40 -3.80
CA GLU A 114 13.30 -2.20 -5.02
C GLU A 114 11.99 -3.01 -5.07
N ALA A 115 11.56 -3.57 -3.93
CA ALA A 115 10.29 -4.28 -3.86
C ALA A 115 9.08 -3.38 -4.11
N ILE A 116 9.08 -2.16 -3.57
CA ILE A 116 8.04 -1.17 -3.82
C ILE A 116 8.01 -0.78 -5.31
N PHE A 117 9.16 -0.50 -5.91
CA PHE A 117 9.22 -0.10 -7.33
C PHE A 117 8.82 -1.24 -8.27
N THR A 118 9.26 -2.47 -7.99
CA THR A 118 8.84 -3.66 -8.74
C THR A 118 7.32 -3.85 -8.65
N HIS A 119 6.75 -3.69 -7.45
CA HIS A 119 5.29 -3.73 -7.29
C HIS A 119 4.60 -2.63 -8.12
N ARG A 120 5.11 -1.40 -8.11
CA ARG A 120 4.52 -0.28 -8.89
C ARG A 120 4.53 -0.57 -10.39
N GLU A 121 5.63 -1.13 -10.91
CA GLU A 121 5.72 -1.53 -12.31
C GLU A 121 4.65 -2.58 -12.66
N LEU A 122 4.53 -3.64 -11.85
CA LEU A 122 3.49 -4.67 -12.00
C LEU A 122 2.07 -4.08 -11.87
N PHE A 123 1.88 -3.16 -10.94
CA PHE A 123 0.62 -2.48 -10.70
C PHE A 123 0.18 -1.67 -11.92
N THR A 124 1.10 -0.91 -12.54
CA THR A 124 0.80 -0.14 -13.75
C THR A 124 0.47 -1.03 -14.95
N SER A 125 1.09 -2.22 -15.03
CA SER A 125 0.88 -3.19 -16.10
C SER A 125 -0.49 -3.88 -16.03
N TYR A 126 -0.94 -4.27 -14.82
CA TYR A 126 -2.23 -4.94 -14.65
C TYR A 126 -2.91 -4.65 -13.32
N ARG A 127 -3.68 -3.55 -13.27
CA ARG A 127 -4.36 -3.07 -12.04
C ARG A 127 -5.40 -4.04 -11.48
N GLY A 128 -6.06 -4.82 -12.34
CA GLY A 128 -7.15 -5.73 -11.94
C GLY A 128 -6.74 -6.79 -10.92
N SER A 129 -5.48 -7.24 -10.92
CA SER A 129 -4.99 -8.24 -9.95
C SER A 129 -4.53 -7.66 -8.60
N HIS A 130 -4.66 -6.36 -8.39
CA HIS A 130 -4.03 -5.68 -7.25
C HIS A 130 -5.04 -5.16 -6.20
N GLN A 131 -6.26 -5.70 -6.17
CA GLN A 131 -7.30 -5.28 -5.22
C GLN A 131 -6.90 -5.52 -3.75
N ASP A 132 -6.17 -6.61 -3.49
CA ASP A 132 -5.75 -6.99 -2.14
C ASP A 132 -4.33 -6.50 -1.79
N CYS A 133 -3.65 -5.77 -2.69
CA CYS A 133 -2.26 -5.34 -2.46
C CYS A 133 -2.13 -4.32 -1.33
N ALA A 134 -3.10 -3.42 -1.16
CA ALA A 134 -3.10 -2.47 -0.05
C ALA A 134 -3.07 -3.19 1.32
N ARG A 135 -3.85 -4.27 1.45
CA ARG A 135 -3.86 -5.11 2.65
C ARG A 135 -2.53 -5.84 2.80
N ALA A 136 -2.03 -6.45 1.73
CA ALA A 136 -0.76 -7.19 1.76
C ALA A 136 0.43 -6.32 2.21
N PHE A 137 0.52 -5.07 1.74
CA PHE A 137 1.53 -4.12 2.20
C PHE A 137 1.36 -3.72 3.66
N SER A 138 0.12 -3.57 4.13
CA SER A 138 -0.16 -3.29 5.54
C SER A 138 0.29 -4.45 6.43
N ASP A 139 0.04 -5.69 6.00
CA ASP A 139 0.46 -6.91 6.70
C ASP A 139 2.00 -7.06 6.71
N ILE A 140 2.66 -6.69 5.60
CA ILE A 140 4.13 -6.61 5.51
C ILE A 140 4.66 -5.60 6.53
N ALA A 141 4.15 -4.37 6.52
CA ALA A 141 4.58 -3.33 7.45
C ALA A 141 4.37 -3.76 8.91
N PHE A 142 3.23 -4.36 9.23
CA PHE A 142 2.96 -4.90 10.57
C PHE A 142 3.93 -6.03 10.95
N SER A 143 4.28 -6.90 10.00
CA SER A 143 5.24 -7.98 10.23
C SER A 143 6.63 -7.44 10.52
N LEU A 144 7.08 -6.42 9.78
CA LEU A 144 8.38 -5.76 10.01
C LEU A 144 8.42 -5.02 11.35
N GLU A 145 7.35 -4.32 11.72
CA GLU A 145 7.22 -3.58 12.99
C GLU A 145 7.30 -4.51 14.21
N ARG A 146 6.85 -5.75 14.09
CA ARG A 146 6.92 -6.76 15.16
C ARG A 146 8.25 -7.50 15.26
N ARG A 147 9.17 -7.32 14.30
CA ARG A 147 10.47 -8.00 14.36
C ARG A 147 11.30 -7.46 15.51
N ALA A 148 12.07 -8.34 16.15
CA ALA A 148 13.03 -7.93 17.15
C ALA A 148 14.07 -7.00 16.52
N TRP A 149 14.33 -5.87 17.17
CA TRP A 149 15.36 -4.93 16.75
C TRP A 149 16.72 -5.62 16.66
N ARG A 150 17.45 -5.37 15.58
CA ARG A 150 18.84 -5.78 15.38
C ARG A 150 19.60 -4.68 14.64
N ALA A 151 20.92 -4.61 14.84
CA ALA A 151 21.75 -3.58 14.23
C ALA A 151 21.83 -3.68 12.69
N ASP A 152 21.65 -4.87 12.13
CA ASP A 152 21.53 -5.12 10.69
C ASP A 152 20.13 -4.81 10.13
N ARG A 153 19.18 -4.37 10.97
CA ARG A 153 17.79 -4.08 10.63
C ARG A 153 17.37 -2.67 11.08
N ASP A 154 18.31 -1.74 11.12
CA ASP A 154 18.07 -0.34 11.48
C ASP A 154 17.06 0.34 10.55
N ALA A 155 17.05 -0.06 9.28
CA ALA A 155 16.13 0.40 8.25
C ALA A 155 14.70 -0.16 8.35
N ASP A 156 14.37 -1.04 9.33
CA ASP A 156 13.01 -1.57 9.48
C ASP A 156 11.97 -0.46 9.68
N SER A 157 12.31 0.57 10.45
CA SER A 157 11.42 1.71 10.69
C SER A 157 11.09 2.49 9.42
N GLU A 158 12.09 2.70 8.55
CA GLU A 158 11.93 3.36 7.25
C GLU A 158 11.11 2.48 6.30
N ALA A 159 11.43 1.18 6.23
CA ALA A 159 10.70 0.21 5.42
C ALA A 159 9.22 0.13 5.83
N VAL A 160 8.92 0.10 7.13
CA VAL A 160 7.54 0.12 7.66
C VAL A 160 6.79 1.35 7.17
N ALA A 161 7.40 2.54 7.26
CA ALA A 161 6.79 3.78 6.80
C ALA A 161 6.56 3.75 5.27
N ALA A 162 7.53 3.27 4.50
CA ALA A 162 7.43 3.16 3.05
C ALA A 162 6.31 2.20 2.62
N PHE A 163 6.21 1.02 3.23
CA PHE A 163 5.14 0.06 2.92
C PHE A 163 3.76 0.55 3.34
N ARG A 164 3.62 1.25 4.47
CA ARG A 164 2.36 1.89 4.86
C ARG A 164 1.94 2.97 3.86
N HIS A 165 2.90 3.79 3.41
CA HIS A 165 2.63 4.79 2.39
C HIS A 165 2.17 4.15 1.07
N GLU A 166 2.82 3.07 0.64
CA GLU A 166 2.42 2.35 -0.57
C GLU A 166 1.02 1.72 -0.44
N ALA A 167 0.71 1.13 0.73
CA ALA A 167 -0.63 0.62 1.01
C ALA A 167 -1.71 1.70 0.85
N TRP A 168 -1.46 2.90 1.40
CA TRP A 168 -2.37 4.04 1.29
C TRP A 168 -2.54 4.51 -0.16
N MET A 169 -1.44 4.62 -0.91
CA MET A 169 -1.48 5.01 -2.33
C MET A 169 -2.32 4.06 -3.18
N ILE A 170 -2.17 2.74 -2.96
CA ILE A 170 -2.94 1.72 -3.68
C ILE A 170 -4.43 1.81 -3.30
N ALA A 171 -4.74 1.94 -2.02
CA ALA A 171 -6.12 2.07 -1.55
C ALA A 171 -6.80 3.29 -2.16
N ALA A 172 -6.14 4.45 -2.13
CA ALA A 172 -6.65 5.69 -2.73
C ALA A 172 -6.90 5.55 -4.23
N TRP A 173 -6.04 4.81 -4.94
CA TRP A 173 -6.22 4.54 -6.36
C TRP A 173 -7.43 3.64 -6.63
N ILE A 174 -7.59 2.55 -5.86
CA ILE A 174 -8.71 1.61 -5.99
C ILE A 174 -10.04 2.32 -5.73
N ASP A 175 -10.11 3.15 -4.68
CA ASP A 175 -11.31 3.90 -4.32
C ASP A 175 -11.74 4.86 -5.44
N LYS A 176 -10.79 5.57 -6.04
CA LYS A 176 -11.07 6.47 -7.17
C LYS A 176 -11.68 5.69 -8.35
N HIS A 177 -11.08 4.56 -8.70
CA HIS A 177 -11.54 3.76 -9.84
C HIS A 177 -12.92 3.11 -9.58
N HIS A 178 -13.21 2.69 -8.36
CA HIS A 178 -14.54 2.19 -7.99
C HIS A 178 -15.62 3.29 -8.07
N ASN A 179 -15.28 4.53 -7.71
CA ASN A 179 -16.21 5.65 -7.82
C ASN A 179 -16.52 6.03 -9.27
N GLU A 180 -15.54 5.98 -10.17
CA GLU A 180 -15.75 6.22 -11.61
C GLU A 180 -16.70 5.19 -12.23
N ILE A 181 -16.56 3.91 -11.88
CA ILE A 181 -17.47 2.84 -12.34
C ILE A 181 -18.91 3.07 -11.84
N ARG A 182 -19.07 3.46 -10.57
CA ARG A 182 -20.40 3.74 -9.99
C ARG A 182 -21.07 4.93 -10.68
N GLN A 183 -20.33 6.01 -10.95
CA GLN A 183 -20.88 7.18 -11.65
C GLN A 183 -21.30 6.87 -13.08
N ALA A 184 -20.57 6.01 -13.80
CA ALA A 184 -20.96 5.60 -15.15
C ALA A 184 -22.29 4.81 -15.18
N HIS A 185 -22.62 4.10 -14.09
CA HIS A 185 -23.83 3.30 -14.01
C HIS A 185 -25.10 4.13 -13.76
N ASP A 186 -25.00 5.25 -13.05
CA ASP A 186 -26.14 6.13 -12.75
C ASP A 186 -26.55 7.04 -13.91
N VAL A 187 -25.69 7.22 -14.93
CA VAL A 187 -25.91 8.15 -16.05
C VAL A 187 -26.46 7.46 -17.31
N LEU A 188 -26.62 6.14 -17.32
CA LEU A 188 -27.35 5.47 -18.40
C LEU A 188 -28.84 5.43 -18.05
N PRO A 189 -29.71 6.28 -18.64
CA PRO A 189 -31.13 6.09 -18.50
C PRO A 189 -31.45 4.72 -19.08
N LEU A 190 -32.36 3.98 -18.45
CA LEU A 190 -32.98 2.77 -19.00
C LEU A 190 -33.57 3.08 -20.39
N ARG A 191 -32.74 3.11 -21.42
CA ARG A 191 -33.18 2.90 -22.79
C ARG A 191 -33.44 1.42 -22.88
N SER A 192 -34.71 1.07 -22.62
CA SER A 192 -35.34 -0.17 -23.03
C SER A 192 -34.71 -0.62 -24.36
N ALA A 193 -33.88 -1.66 -24.29
CA ALA A 193 -33.28 -2.23 -25.48
C ALA A 193 -34.43 -2.77 -26.34
N PRO A 194 -34.52 -2.39 -27.63
CA PRO A 194 -35.47 -3.05 -28.52
C PRO A 194 -35.11 -4.54 -28.57
N SER A 195 -36.06 -5.42 -28.27
CA SER A 195 -35.91 -6.85 -28.46
C SER A 195 -35.53 -7.13 -29.91
N ILE A 196 -34.26 -7.43 -30.15
CA ILE A 196 -33.80 -7.96 -31.44
C ILE A 196 -34.28 -9.39 -31.50
N VAL A 197 -35.42 -9.60 -32.17
CA VAL A 197 -35.92 -10.92 -32.52
C VAL A 197 -35.08 -11.39 -33.71
N CYS A 198 -34.13 -12.28 -33.46
CA CYS A 198 -33.38 -12.95 -34.53
C CYS A 198 -34.33 -13.87 -35.31
N PHE A 199 -34.79 -13.42 -36.48
CA PHE A 199 -35.49 -14.26 -37.44
C PHE A 199 -34.45 -15.13 -38.16
N MET A 200 -34.50 -16.45 -37.95
CA MET A 200 -33.73 -17.39 -38.76
C MET A 200 -34.51 -17.72 -40.04
N PRO A 201 -33.91 -17.61 -41.22
CA PRO A 201 -34.53 -18.07 -42.46
C PRO A 201 -34.46 -19.61 -42.55
N LEU A 202 -35.55 -20.19 -43.07
CA LEU A 202 -35.72 -21.62 -43.41
C LEU A 202 -35.03 -21.96 -44.73
#